data_AF-A0A844EBF7-F1
#
_entry.id   AF-A0A844EBF7-F1
#
_cell.length_a   1.000
_cell.length_b   1.000
_cell.length_c   1.000
_cell.angle_alpha   90.00
_cell.angle_beta   90.00
_cell.angle_gamma   90.00
#
_symmetry.space_group_name_H-M   'P 1'
#
loop_
_entity.id
_entity.type
_entity.pdbx_description
1 polymer ?
#
loop_
_entity_poly.entity_id
_entity_poly.type
_entity_poly.pdbx_seq_one_letter_code
_entity_poly.pdbx_strand_id
1 'polypeptide(L)'
;MKEHDGKLGLLELVGLVVGSIIGGGVFNLMHDMAVGAGAGAIIIGWVITAIGMVMLALTFQNLTMKRPDLDAGVYSYAEAGFGKYMGFNSAWGYWLSAWLGNVGYATLLMSAVAYFLPVFGNGQNIWSIIAASFILWACHFMILRGVESASFVNTIITIAKLIPIFLFILIVLFAFKMNMFTSDFWYTPSGKFEFANVMSQAKSTMLVTVWVFIGIEGAVVFSGRARKRSDVGKATVL
;
A
#
# COMPACT_ATOMS: atom_id res chain seq x y z
N MET A 1 1.81 -22.30 28.23
CA MET A 1 1.39 -21.18 27.36
C MET A 1 1.96 -19.91 27.97
N LYS A 2 2.94 -19.26 27.34
CA LYS A 2 3.49 -17.99 27.83
C LYS A 2 2.45 -16.90 27.58
N GLU A 3 2.04 -16.18 28.62
CA GLU A 3 1.24 -14.95 28.51
C GLU A 3 1.94 -13.99 27.55
N HIS A 4 1.32 -13.74 26.39
CA HIS A 4 1.68 -12.61 25.54
C HIS A 4 1.13 -11.36 26.23
N ASP A 5 2.00 -10.43 26.62
CA ASP A 5 1.71 -9.13 27.27
C ASP A 5 0.90 -8.16 26.37
N GLY A 6 0.10 -8.65 25.40
CA GLY A 6 -0.67 -7.86 24.43
C GLY A 6 0.15 -6.95 23.50
N LYS A 7 1.48 -6.89 23.69
CA LYS A 7 2.41 -6.01 22.97
C LYS A 7 3.06 -6.71 21.79
N LEU A 8 3.20 -5.97 20.69
CA LEU A 8 3.72 -6.42 19.40
C LEU A 8 5.25 -6.37 19.35
N GLY A 9 5.90 -7.49 19.03
CA GLY A 9 7.33 -7.59 18.74
C GLY A 9 7.70 -7.12 17.32
N LEU A 10 9.01 -7.03 17.02
CA LEU A 10 9.51 -6.57 15.71
C LEU A 10 8.94 -7.37 14.53
N LEU A 11 8.93 -8.70 14.61
CA LEU A 11 8.42 -9.54 13.51
C LEU A 11 6.92 -9.36 13.29
N GLU A 12 6.16 -9.13 14.37
CA GLU A 12 4.72 -8.88 14.31
C GLU A 12 4.45 -7.49 13.69
N LEU A 13 5.26 -6.48 14.05
CA LEU A 13 5.21 -5.15 13.44
C LEU A 13 5.59 -5.18 11.95
N VAL A 14 6.65 -5.91 11.58
CA VAL A 14 7.03 -6.12 10.16
C VAL A 14 5.89 -6.81 9.42
N GLY A 15 5.30 -7.86 9.99
CA GLY A 15 4.17 -8.56 9.41
C GLY A 15 2.94 -7.65 9.21
N LEU A 16 2.70 -6.71 10.13
CA LEU A 16 1.64 -5.71 9.97
C LEU A 16 1.94 -4.71 8.85
N VAL A 17 3.18 -4.24 8.72
CA VAL A 17 3.61 -3.31 7.64
C VAL A 17 3.57 -4.01 6.29
N VAL A 18 4.12 -5.21 6.19
CA VAL A 18 4.08 -6.03 4.98
C VAL A 18 2.63 -6.35 4.62
N GLY A 19 1.79 -6.70 5.61
CA GLY A 19 0.37 -6.96 5.39
C GLY A 19 -0.43 -5.74 4.93
N SER A 20 -0.09 -4.54 5.41
CA SER A 20 -0.73 -3.29 4.98
C SER A 20 -0.30 -2.87 3.57
N ILE A 21 0.98 -3.06 3.24
CA ILE A 21 1.56 -2.73 1.92
C ILE A 21 1.15 -3.76 0.85
N ILE A 22 1.12 -5.06 1.17
CA ILE A 22 0.63 -6.13 0.28
C ILE A 22 -0.92 -6.14 0.28
N GLY A 23 -1.48 -5.03 -0.21
CA GLY A 23 -2.90 -4.82 -0.45
C GLY A 23 -3.31 -5.08 -1.90
N GLY A 24 -4.42 -4.47 -2.33
CA GLY A 24 -4.91 -4.57 -3.71
C GLY A 24 -3.96 -3.94 -4.75
N GLY A 25 -3.09 -3.02 -4.34
CA GLY A 25 -2.18 -2.29 -5.23
C GLY A 25 -1.17 -3.18 -5.95
N VAL A 26 -0.69 -4.26 -5.31
CA VAL A 26 0.35 -5.15 -5.88
C VAL A 26 -0.12 -5.85 -7.16
N PHE A 27 -1.43 -6.17 -7.26
CA PHE A 27 -1.95 -6.92 -8.41
C PHE A 27 -2.16 -6.05 -9.65
N ASN A 28 -2.46 -4.76 -9.48
CA ASN A 28 -2.53 -3.83 -10.62
C ASN A 28 -1.20 -3.22 -10.99
N LEU A 29 -0.26 -3.20 -10.04
CA LEU A 29 1.04 -2.57 -10.21
C LEU A 29 1.69 -2.92 -11.54
N MET A 30 1.61 -4.19 -11.95
CA MET A 30 2.16 -4.66 -13.21
C MET A 30 1.51 -3.99 -14.43
N HIS A 31 0.18 -3.89 -14.45
CA HIS A 31 -0.58 -3.26 -15.53
C HIS A 31 -0.36 -1.74 -15.53
N ASP A 32 -0.56 -1.09 -14.38
CA ASP A 32 -0.48 0.36 -14.24
C ASP A 32 0.92 0.90 -14.58
N MET A 33 1.97 0.12 -14.27
CA MET A 33 3.34 0.45 -14.66
C MET A 33 3.61 0.22 -16.15
N ALA A 34 3.12 -0.87 -16.71
CA ALA A 34 3.42 -1.27 -18.09
C ALA A 34 2.69 -0.41 -19.15
N VAL A 35 1.55 0.19 -18.83
CA VAL A 35 0.78 1.01 -19.78
C VAL A 35 1.47 2.34 -20.08
N GLY A 36 2.19 2.91 -19.11
CA GLY A 36 2.68 4.29 -19.16
C GLY A 36 4.19 4.49 -19.21
N ALA A 37 4.99 3.43 -19.02
CA ALA A 37 6.43 3.59 -18.85
C ALA A 37 7.25 2.37 -19.30
N GLY A 38 8.44 2.64 -19.83
CA GLY A 38 9.46 1.63 -20.08
C GLY A 38 10.15 1.16 -18.81
N ALA A 39 10.77 -0.03 -18.87
CA ALA A 39 11.46 -0.64 -17.73
C ALA A 39 12.49 0.29 -17.06
N GLY A 40 13.25 1.06 -17.85
CA GLY A 40 14.23 2.01 -17.33
C GLY A 40 13.60 3.15 -16.52
N ALA A 41 12.49 3.72 -17.01
CA ALA A 41 11.76 4.77 -16.31
C ALA A 41 11.09 4.25 -15.03
N ILE A 42 10.53 3.03 -15.07
CA ILE A 42 9.95 2.35 -13.90
C ILE A 42 11.00 2.17 -12.80
N ILE A 43 12.22 1.71 -13.13
CA ILE A 43 13.31 1.56 -12.17
C ILE A 43 13.66 2.90 -11.52
N ILE A 44 13.78 3.96 -12.32
CA ILE A 44 14.06 5.32 -11.81
C ILE A 44 12.95 5.78 -10.86
N GLY A 45 11.68 5.62 -11.25
CA GLY A 45 10.54 5.95 -10.42
C GLY A 45 10.57 5.21 -9.08
N TRP A 46 10.82 3.90 -9.11
CA TRP A 46 10.96 3.07 -7.90
C TRP A 46 12.08 3.53 -6.97
N VAL A 47 13.26 3.84 -7.51
CA VAL A 47 14.39 4.31 -6.71
C VAL A 47 14.06 5.64 -6.04
N ILE A 48 13.49 6.60 -6.77
CA ILE A 48 13.11 7.90 -6.22
C ILE A 48 12.06 7.73 -5.12
N THR A 49 11.02 6.93 -5.38
CA THR A 49 9.97 6.68 -4.39
C THR A 49 10.54 5.98 -3.17
N ALA A 50 11.35 4.93 -3.33
CA ALA A 50 11.94 4.19 -2.22
C ALA A 50 12.78 5.11 -1.31
N ILE A 51 13.59 6.00 -1.90
CA ILE A 51 14.34 7.00 -1.12
C ILE A 51 13.38 7.90 -0.33
N GLY A 52 12.34 8.43 -0.98
CA GLY A 52 11.33 9.26 -0.31
C GLY A 52 10.62 8.55 0.84
N MET A 53 10.21 7.30 0.62
CA MET A 53 9.52 6.49 1.63
C MET A 53 10.42 6.14 2.81
N VAL A 54 11.69 5.82 2.57
CA VAL A 54 12.67 5.59 3.65
C VAL A 54 12.89 6.87 4.46
N MET A 55 13.02 8.03 3.81
CA MET A 55 13.14 9.31 4.52
C MET A 55 11.90 9.62 5.37
N LEU A 56 10.71 9.30 4.87
CA LEU A 56 9.45 9.43 5.62
C LEU A 56 9.42 8.48 6.84
N ALA A 57 9.78 7.21 6.64
CA ALA A 57 9.85 6.21 7.70
C ALA A 57 10.81 6.62 8.82
N LEU A 58 12.02 7.09 8.45
CA LEU A 58 13.01 7.60 9.39
C LEU A 58 12.52 8.84 10.14
N THR A 59 11.74 9.70 9.50
CA THR A 59 11.11 10.86 10.14
C THR A 59 10.13 10.41 11.22
N PHE A 60 9.25 9.46 10.92
CA PHE A 60 8.32 8.91 11.91
C PHE A 60 9.02 8.16 13.04
N GLN A 61 10.09 7.42 12.73
CA GLN A 61 10.92 6.78 13.74
C GLN A 61 11.51 7.81 14.71
N ASN A 62 12.11 8.88 14.17
CA ASN A 62 12.73 9.95 14.96
C ASN A 62 11.69 10.65 15.86
N LEU A 63 10.50 10.94 15.33
CA LEU A 63 9.39 11.52 16.12
C LEU A 63 8.93 10.59 17.24
N THR A 64 8.76 9.29 16.95
CA THR A 64 8.35 8.28 17.93
C THR A 64 9.37 8.12 19.06
N MET A 65 10.66 8.27 18.76
CA MET A 65 11.74 8.22 19.75
C MET A 65 11.83 9.50 20.60
N LYS A 66 11.64 10.68 20.00
CA LYS A 66 11.74 11.97 20.70
C LYS A 66 10.50 12.32 21.53
N ARG A 67 9.32 11.89 21.09
CA ARG A 67 8.03 12.16 21.75
C ARG A 67 7.28 10.85 22.03
N PRO A 68 7.80 10.00 22.93
CA PRO A 68 7.16 8.74 23.28
C PRO A 68 5.84 8.94 24.05
N ASP A 69 5.60 10.15 24.58
CA ASP A 69 4.35 10.59 25.19
C ASP A 69 3.21 10.70 24.17
N LEU A 70 3.51 10.80 22.88
CA LEU A 70 2.54 10.83 21.80
C LEU A 70 2.36 9.41 21.23
N ASP A 71 1.14 8.88 21.32
CA ASP A 71 0.79 7.50 20.95
C ASP A 71 -0.36 7.41 19.94
N ALA A 72 -0.90 8.55 19.53
CA ALA A 72 -2.05 8.64 18.63
C ALA A 72 -1.66 8.64 17.13
N GLY A 73 -0.41 8.37 16.78
CA GLY A 73 0.05 8.33 15.39
C GLY A 73 0.29 9.72 14.78
N VAL A 74 0.18 9.83 13.44
CA VAL A 74 0.69 10.98 12.67
C VAL A 74 0.08 12.33 13.09
N TYR A 75 -1.22 12.38 13.41
CA TYR A 75 -1.89 13.64 13.77
C TYR A 75 -1.46 14.19 15.13
N SER A 76 -1.07 13.32 16.08
CA SER A 76 -0.60 13.75 17.40
C SER A 76 0.68 14.57 17.30
N TYR A 77 1.57 14.25 16.35
CA TYR A 77 2.77 15.03 16.06
C TYR A 77 2.42 16.40 15.46
N ALA A 78 1.45 16.45 14.54
CA ALA A 78 0.99 17.69 13.93
C ALA A 78 0.34 18.62 14.98
N GLU A 79 -0.49 18.09 15.87
CA GLU A 79 -1.11 18.86 16.94
C GLU A 79 -0.08 19.37 17.95
N ALA A 80 0.84 18.51 18.39
CA ALA A 80 1.86 18.89 19.37
C ALA A 80 2.87 19.91 18.81
N GLY A 81 3.15 19.88 17.50
CA GLY A 81 4.08 20.80 16.85
C GLY A 81 3.45 22.12 16.41
N PHE A 82 2.19 22.11 16.00
CA PHE A 82 1.56 23.25 15.30
C PHE A 82 0.18 23.65 15.84
N GLY A 83 -0.26 23.03 16.93
CA GLY A 83 -1.53 23.34 17.61
C GLY A 83 -2.74 22.62 17.02
N LYS A 84 -3.89 22.80 17.69
CA LYS A 84 -5.14 22.08 17.44
C LYS A 84 -5.67 22.21 16.01
N TYR A 85 -5.51 23.37 15.39
CA TYR A 85 -5.98 23.59 14.01
C TYR A 85 -5.24 22.70 13.01
N MET A 86 -3.91 22.64 13.09
CA MET A 86 -3.11 21.79 12.21
C MET A 86 -3.27 20.31 12.52
N GLY A 87 -3.41 19.95 13.80
CA GLY A 87 -3.79 18.60 14.23
C GLY A 87 -5.10 18.14 13.62
N PHE A 88 -6.14 18.97 13.68
CA PHE A 88 -7.44 18.71 13.07
C PHE A 88 -7.35 18.49 11.56
N ASN A 89 -6.65 19.37 10.84
CA ASN A 89 -6.45 19.22 9.39
C ASN A 89 -5.73 17.92 9.04
N SER A 90 -4.71 17.54 9.82
CA SER A 90 -4.00 16.27 9.62
C SER A 90 -4.90 15.06 9.83
N ALA A 91 -5.72 15.05 10.90
CA ALA A 91 -6.65 13.98 11.19
C ALA A 91 -7.76 13.88 10.12
N TRP A 92 -8.31 15.03 9.72
CA TRP A 92 -9.33 15.11 8.68
C TRP A 92 -8.81 14.64 7.32
N GLY A 93 -7.60 15.07 6.93
CA GLY A 93 -6.95 14.63 5.69
C GLY A 93 -6.69 13.13 5.66
N TYR A 94 -6.21 12.55 6.78
CA TYR A 94 -6.03 11.12 6.91
C TYR A 94 -7.36 10.35 6.84
N TRP A 95 -8.41 10.88 7.45
CA TRP A 95 -9.74 10.26 7.39
C TRP A 95 -10.33 10.29 5.98
N LEU A 96 -10.19 11.41 5.26
CA LEU A 96 -10.60 11.53 3.87
C LEU A 96 -9.81 10.59 2.95
N SER A 97 -8.50 10.44 3.15
CA SER A 97 -7.67 9.54 2.34
C SER A 97 -8.10 8.09 2.53
N ALA A 98 -8.44 7.67 3.76
CA ALA A 98 -8.95 6.34 4.03
C ALA A 98 -10.29 6.07 3.33
N TRP A 99 -11.19 7.06 3.30
CA TRP A 99 -12.48 6.93 2.62
C TRP A 99 -12.32 6.81 1.10
N LEU A 100 -11.52 7.68 0.49
CA LEU A 100 -11.21 7.61 -0.94
C LEU A 100 -10.47 6.31 -1.29
N GLY A 101 -9.60 5.84 -0.39
CA GLY A 101 -8.92 4.55 -0.49
C GLY A 101 -9.90 3.38 -0.64
N ASN A 102 -10.94 3.34 0.21
CA ASN A 102 -11.98 2.31 0.16
C ASN A 102 -12.74 2.33 -1.18
N VAL A 103 -13.02 3.52 -1.73
CA VAL A 103 -13.65 3.65 -3.05
C VAL A 103 -12.72 3.14 -4.17
N GLY A 104 -11.42 3.42 -4.08
CA GLY A 104 -10.41 2.89 -4.99
C GLY A 104 -10.37 1.36 -4.98
N TYR A 105 -10.33 0.75 -3.79
CA TYR A 105 -10.35 -0.71 -3.63
C TYR A 105 -11.63 -1.35 -4.15
N ALA A 106 -12.78 -0.72 -3.90
CA ALA A 106 -14.07 -1.17 -4.40
C ALA A 106 -14.11 -1.16 -5.94
N THR A 107 -13.69 -0.05 -6.55
CA THR A 107 -13.64 0.11 -8.01
C THR A 107 -12.73 -0.94 -8.64
N LEU A 108 -11.57 -1.17 -8.02
CA LEU A 108 -10.64 -2.22 -8.43
C LEU A 108 -11.28 -3.61 -8.37
N LEU A 109 -11.87 -3.97 -7.23
CA LEU A 109 -12.51 -5.27 -7.06
C LEU A 109 -13.57 -5.50 -8.15
N MET A 110 -14.41 -4.50 -8.42
CA MET A 110 -15.45 -4.60 -9.45
C MET A 110 -14.86 -4.69 -10.86
N SER A 111 -13.78 -3.95 -11.16
CA SER A 111 -13.08 -4.06 -12.43
C SER A 111 -12.43 -5.44 -12.63
N ALA A 112 -11.92 -6.06 -11.56
CA ALA A 112 -11.38 -7.42 -11.62
C ALA A 112 -12.49 -8.46 -11.83
N VAL A 113 -13.62 -8.31 -11.14
CA VAL A 113 -14.80 -9.18 -11.33
C VAL A 113 -15.39 -9.02 -12.73
N ALA A 114 -15.27 -7.85 -13.34
CA ALA A 114 -15.75 -7.58 -14.70
C ALA A 114 -15.12 -8.51 -15.76
N TYR A 115 -13.91 -9.02 -15.51
CA TYR A 115 -13.29 -10.05 -16.36
C TYR A 115 -14.18 -11.31 -16.49
N PHE A 116 -14.87 -11.69 -15.42
CA PHE A 116 -15.78 -12.84 -15.39
C PHE A 116 -17.23 -12.44 -15.67
N LEU A 117 -17.64 -11.27 -15.20
CA LEU A 117 -19.02 -10.76 -15.30
C LEU A 117 -19.01 -9.37 -15.96
N PRO A 118 -19.13 -9.30 -17.30
CA PRO A 118 -18.99 -8.04 -18.06
C PRO A 118 -19.93 -6.91 -17.64
N VAL A 119 -21.01 -7.20 -16.91
CA VAL A 119 -21.96 -6.22 -16.36
C VAL A 119 -21.27 -5.12 -15.51
N PHE A 120 -20.11 -5.41 -14.92
CA PHE A 120 -19.35 -4.46 -14.11
C PHE A 120 -18.42 -3.54 -14.92
N GLY A 121 -18.17 -3.83 -16.20
CA GLY A 121 -17.37 -2.98 -17.08
C GLY A 121 -15.99 -2.62 -16.51
N ASN A 122 -15.72 -1.33 -16.32
CA ASN A 122 -14.50 -0.79 -15.72
C ASN A 122 -14.60 -0.56 -14.20
N GLY A 123 -15.61 -1.13 -13.54
CA GLY A 123 -15.83 -1.00 -12.09
C GLY A 123 -16.45 0.33 -11.63
N GLN A 124 -16.77 1.23 -12.56
CA GLN A 124 -17.24 2.59 -12.27
C GLN A 124 -18.74 2.81 -12.57
N ASN A 125 -19.46 1.78 -12.97
CA ASN A 125 -20.88 1.88 -13.33
C ASN A 125 -21.82 1.65 -12.12
N ILE A 126 -23.11 1.90 -12.31
CA ILE A 126 -24.11 1.80 -11.24
C ILE A 126 -24.19 0.40 -10.61
N TRP A 127 -24.02 -0.66 -11.41
CA TRP A 127 -24.01 -2.04 -10.92
C TRP A 127 -22.81 -2.33 -10.02
N SER A 128 -21.65 -1.77 -10.38
CA SER A 128 -20.44 -1.84 -9.58
C SER A 128 -20.61 -1.11 -8.24
N ILE A 129 -21.25 0.06 -8.25
CA ILE A 129 -21.55 0.82 -7.02
C ILE A 129 -22.44 0.02 -6.09
N ILE A 130 -23.51 -0.59 -6.60
CA ILE A 130 -24.46 -1.37 -5.80
C ILE A 130 -23.76 -2.60 -5.19
N ALA A 131 -23.04 -3.37 -6.01
CA ALA A 131 -22.33 -4.57 -5.55
C ALA A 131 -21.21 -4.23 -4.55
N ALA A 132 -20.39 -3.21 -4.83
CA ALA A 132 -19.37 -2.74 -3.91
C ALA A 132 -19.95 -2.26 -2.58
N SER A 133 -21.08 -1.53 -2.61
CA SER A 133 -21.77 -1.08 -1.40
C SER A 133 -22.24 -2.25 -0.55
N PHE A 134 -22.80 -3.29 -1.18
CA PHE A 134 -23.21 -4.50 -0.48
C PHE A 134 -22.01 -5.20 0.20
N ILE A 135 -20.89 -5.34 -0.52
CA ILE A 135 -19.66 -5.94 0.02
C ILE A 135 -19.11 -5.12 1.19
N LEU A 136 -19.07 -3.79 1.07
CA LEU A 136 -18.61 -2.90 2.14
C LEU A 136 -19.45 -3.05 3.41
N TRP A 137 -20.79 -3.08 3.28
CA TRP A 137 -21.67 -3.30 4.43
C TRP A 137 -21.52 -4.70 5.01
N ALA A 138 -21.34 -5.73 4.19
CA ALA A 138 -21.06 -7.09 4.67
C ALA A 138 -19.76 -7.13 5.49
N CYS A 139 -18.68 -6.50 5.02
CA CYS A 139 -17.44 -6.36 5.77
C CYS A 139 -17.65 -5.57 7.08
N HIS A 140 -18.42 -4.49 7.04
CA HIS A 140 -18.76 -3.70 8.23
C HIS A 140 -19.46 -4.56 9.29
N PHE A 141 -20.50 -5.30 8.92
CA PHE A 141 -21.22 -6.19 9.84
C PHE A 141 -20.35 -7.35 10.34
N MET A 142 -19.43 -7.86 9.52
CA MET A 142 -18.45 -8.86 9.95
C MET A 142 -17.53 -8.32 11.05
N ILE A 143 -17.04 -7.08 10.89
CA ILE A 143 -16.20 -6.42 11.89
C ILE A 143 -17.00 -6.19 13.18
N LEU A 144 -18.27 -5.79 13.10
CA LEU A 144 -19.14 -5.62 14.26
C LEU A 144 -19.39 -6.93 15.04
N ARG A 145 -19.36 -8.09 14.37
CA ARG A 145 -19.57 -9.41 14.99
C ARG A 145 -18.35 -9.94 15.76
N GLY A 146 -17.20 -9.25 15.71
CA GLY A 146 -16.04 -9.54 16.55
C GLY A 146 -14.76 -9.85 15.77
N VAL A 147 -13.64 -9.63 16.46
CA VAL A 147 -12.28 -9.65 15.89
C VAL A 147 -11.82 -11.05 15.46
N GLU A 148 -12.40 -12.10 16.04
CA GLU A 148 -12.02 -13.50 15.79
C GLU A 148 -12.40 -13.94 14.37
N SER A 149 -13.60 -13.56 13.90
CA SER A 149 -14.02 -13.80 12.50
C SER A 149 -13.15 -13.02 11.51
N ALA A 150 -12.76 -11.79 11.84
CA ALA A 150 -11.91 -10.95 10.99
C ALA A 150 -10.49 -11.52 10.87
N SER A 151 -9.95 -12.10 11.93
CA SER A 151 -8.61 -12.70 11.94
C SER A 151 -8.51 -13.91 11.01
N PHE A 152 -9.49 -14.83 11.07
CA PHE A 152 -9.54 -16.02 10.21
C PHE A 152 -9.65 -15.65 8.73
N VAL A 153 -10.56 -14.72 8.40
CA VAL A 153 -10.73 -14.22 7.02
C VAL A 153 -9.43 -13.57 6.52
N ASN A 154 -8.75 -12.77 7.36
CA ASN A 154 -7.48 -12.17 7.00
C ASN A 154 -6.40 -13.22 6.70
N THR A 155 -6.30 -14.30 7.49
CA THR A 155 -5.35 -15.39 7.21
C THR A 155 -5.61 -16.05 5.85
N ILE A 156 -6.86 -16.36 5.53
CA ILE A 156 -7.23 -16.92 4.22
C ILE A 156 -6.82 -15.95 3.11
N ILE A 157 -7.14 -14.66 3.26
CA ILE A 157 -6.79 -13.63 2.28
C ILE A 157 -5.27 -13.54 2.11
N THR A 158 -4.49 -13.56 3.19
CA THR A 158 -3.01 -13.54 3.11
C THR A 158 -2.48 -14.73 2.31
N ILE A 159 -2.94 -15.96 2.59
CA ILE A 159 -2.52 -17.15 1.85
C ILE A 159 -2.95 -17.03 0.37
N ALA A 160 -4.20 -16.62 0.13
CA ALA A 160 -4.74 -16.44 -1.21
C ALA A 160 -3.97 -15.37 -2.02
N LYS A 161 -3.41 -14.34 -1.36
CA LYS A 161 -2.57 -13.33 -2.00
C LYS A 161 -1.16 -13.86 -2.33
N LEU A 162 -0.59 -14.69 -1.46
CA LEU A 162 0.77 -15.21 -1.64
C LEU A 162 0.85 -16.20 -2.81
N ILE A 163 -0.21 -16.97 -3.08
CA ILE A 163 -0.23 -17.97 -4.16
C ILE A 163 -0.01 -17.32 -5.54
N PRO A 164 -0.79 -16.30 -5.98
CA PRO A 164 -0.54 -15.64 -7.26
C PRO A 164 0.81 -14.95 -7.34
N ILE A 165 1.31 -14.36 -6.25
CA ILE A 165 2.64 -13.73 -6.22
C ILE A 165 3.72 -14.78 -6.46
N PHE A 166 3.64 -15.91 -5.75
CA PHE A 166 4.59 -17.02 -5.91
C PHE A 166 4.52 -17.62 -7.33
N LEU A 167 3.32 -17.84 -7.87
CA LEU A 167 3.12 -18.29 -9.24
C LEU A 167 3.70 -17.31 -10.25
N PHE A 168 3.48 -16.01 -10.06
CA PHE A 168 4.04 -14.97 -10.92
C PHE A 168 5.58 -15.02 -10.93
N ILE A 169 6.21 -15.15 -9.77
CA ILE A 169 7.67 -15.31 -9.66
C ILE A 169 8.15 -16.53 -10.45
N LEU A 170 7.48 -17.69 -10.29
CA LEU A 170 7.82 -18.90 -11.05
C LEU A 170 7.67 -18.71 -12.56
N ILE A 171 6.57 -18.09 -13.01
CA ILE A 171 6.33 -17.81 -14.43
C ILE A 171 7.44 -16.92 -14.98
N VAL A 172 7.80 -15.84 -14.27
CA VAL A 172 8.91 -14.97 -14.68
C VAL A 172 10.21 -15.78 -14.75
N LEU A 173 10.55 -16.59 -13.74
CA LEU A 173 11.80 -17.38 -13.76
C LEU A 173 11.93 -18.30 -14.98
N PHE A 174 10.83 -18.93 -15.44
CA PHE A 174 10.87 -19.86 -16.58
C PHE A 174 10.55 -19.23 -17.93
N ALA A 175 9.76 -18.16 -17.97
CA ALA A 175 9.28 -17.53 -19.21
C ALA A 175 9.97 -16.19 -19.53
N PHE A 176 10.89 -15.70 -18.68
CA PHE A 176 11.59 -14.44 -18.91
C PHE A 176 12.45 -14.49 -20.16
N LYS A 177 12.19 -13.56 -21.08
CA LYS A 177 12.94 -13.39 -22.33
C LYS A 177 13.66 -12.06 -22.28
N MET A 178 14.98 -12.11 -22.05
CA MET A 178 15.81 -10.90 -21.95
C MET A 178 15.64 -9.98 -23.16
N ASN A 179 15.60 -10.54 -24.37
CA ASN A 179 15.45 -9.76 -25.60
C ASN A 179 14.18 -8.90 -25.59
N MET A 180 13.06 -9.46 -25.12
CA MET A 180 11.77 -8.74 -25.03
C MET A 180 11.81 -7.65 -23.94
N PHE A 181 12.51 -7.90 -22.83
CA PHE A 181 12.69 -6.93 -21.77
C PHE A 181 13.53 -5.72 -22.22
N THR A 182 14.53 -5.93 -23.06
CA THR A 182 15.44 -4.87 -23.52
C THR A 182 14.96 -4.11 -24.77
N SER A 183 14.00 -4.65 -25.54
CA SER A 183 13.59 -4.08 -26.83
C SER A 183 13.13 -2.62 -26.76
N ASP A 184 12.34 -2.26 -25.74
CA ASP A 184 11.80 -0.90 -25.56
C ASP A 184 12.10 -0.35 -24.16
N PHE A 185 13.34 -0.54 -23.69
CA PHE A 185 13.73 -0.26 -22.31
C PHE A 185 13.39 1.19 -21.85
N TRP A 186 13.51 2.18 -22.74
CA TRP A 186 13.21 3.58 -22.43
C TRP A 186 11.80 4.02 -22.83
N TYR A 187 11.10 3.24 -23.68
CA TYR A 187 9.78 3.58 -24.20
C TYR A 187 9.69 5.01 -24.75
N THR A 188 10.69 5.42 -25.54
CA THR A 188 10.78 6.74 -26.17
C THR A 188 10.62 6.62 -27.70
N PRO A 189 10.18 7.68 -28.40
CA PRO A 189 10.04 7.65 -29.86
C PRO A 189 11.34 7.32 -30.60
N SER A 190 12.50 7.66 -30.04
CA SER A 190 13.81 7.36 -30.61
C SER A 190 14.40 6.02 -30.20
N GLY A 191 13.77 5.29 -29.26
CA GLY A 191 14.32 4.08 -28.63
C GLY A 191 15.54 4.34 -27.73
N LYS A 192 15.97 5.60 -27.56
CA LYS A 192 17.13 6.00 -26.74
C LYS A 192 16.70 6.78 -25.52
N PHE A 193 17.63 6.95 -24.58
CA PHE A 193 17.39 7.77 -23.41
C PHE A 193 17.13 9.22 -23.79
N GLU A 194 15.94 9.72 -23.44
CA GLU A 194 15.55 11.13 -23.59
C GLU A 194 15.06 11.64 -22.24
N PHE A 195 15.82 12.54 -21.64
CA PHE A 195 15.60 12.96 -20.25
C PHE A 195 14.16 13.44 -19.98
N ALA A 196 13.61 14.28 -20.85
CA ALA A 196 12.26 14.83 -20.67
C ALA A 196 11.18 13.74 -20.71
N ASN A 197 11.26 12.81 -21.66
CA ASN A 197 10.31 11.71 -21.82
C ASN A 197 10.44 10.69 -20.69
N VAL A 198 11.67 10.28 -20.37
CA VAL A 198 11.93 9.33 -19.28
C VAL A 198 11.51 9.92 -17.93
N MET A 199 11.72 11.22 -17.69
CA MET A 199 11.28 11.87 -16.45
C MET A 199 9.76 11.98 -16.38
N SER A 200 9.07 12.19 -17.50
CA SER A 200 7.60 12.17 -17.55
C SER A 200 7.04 10.78 -17.20
N GLN A 201 7.61 9.73 -17.79
CA GLN A 201 7.27 8.35 -17.46
C GLN A 201 7.57 8.03 -15.99
N ALA A 202 8.74 8.41 -15.49
CA ALA A 202 9.11 8.24 -14.09
C ALA A 202 8.09 8.94 -13.16
N LYS A 203 7.65 10.16 -13.49
CA LYS A 203 6.60 10.86 -12.72
C LYS A 203 5.28 10.13 -12.70
N SER A 204 4.85 9.56 -13.83
CA SER A 204 3.64 8.74 -13.88
C SER A 204 3.76 7.51 -12.98
N THR A 205 4.88 6.79 -13.04
CA THR A 205 5.12 5.61 -12.18
C THR A 205 5.22 5.97 -10.70
N MET A 206 5.76 7.15 -10.34
CA MET A 206 5.85 7.59 -8.95
C MET A 206 4.48 7.74 -8.27
N LEU A 207 3.43 8.12 -9.02
CA LEU A 207 2.07 8.19 -8.46
C LEU A 207 1.55 6.80 -8.09
N VAL A 208 1.85 5.81 -8.92
CA VAL A 208 1.45 4.42 -8.71
C VAL A 208 2.26 3.79 -7.57
N THR A 209 3.56 4.04 -7.49
CA THR A 209 4.40 3.50 -6.39
C THR A 209 3.99 4.11 -5.06
N VAL A 210 3.75 5.43 -4.95
CA VAL A 210 3.27 6.06 -3.71
C VAL A 210 1.97 5.43 -3.24
N TRP A 211 1.04 5.13 -4.14
CA TRP A 211 -0.19 4.41 -3.81
C TRP A 211 0.07 3.04 -3.17
N VAL A 212 1.04 2.29 -3.70
CA VAL A 212 1.41 0.95 -3.17
C VAL A 212 2.05 1.03 -1.79
N PHE A 213 2.74 2.14 -1.50
CA PHE A 213 3.36 2.36 -0.20
C PHE A 213 2.42 2.90 0.88
N ILE A 214 1.14 3.18 0.54
CA ILE A 214 0.14 3.54 1.55
C ILE A 214 0.02 2.41 2.57
N GLY A 215 0.08 2.75 3.85
CA GLY A 215 0.03 1.79 4.95
C GLY A 215 1.38 1.54 5.61
N ILE A 216 2.47 2.14 5.10
CA ILE A 216 3.76 2.23 5.79
C ILE A 216 3.63 2.90 7.17
N GLU A 217 2.64 3.80 7.32
CA GLU A 217 2.31 4.48 8.57
C GLU A 217 1.68 3.53 9.62
N GLY A 218 1.26 2.32 9.21
CA GLY A 218 0.61 1.35 10.07
C GLY A 218 1.43 1.03 11.33
N ALA A 219 2.74 0.83 11.20
CA ALA A 219 3.62 0.60 12.36
C ALA A 219 3.59 1.78 13.36
N VAL A 220 3.49 3.01 12.86
CA VAL A 220 3.46 4.23 13.68
C VAL A 220 2.11 4.35 14.41
N VAL A 221 1.01 4.01 13.73
CA VAL A 221 -0.33 3.96 14.33
C VAL A 221 -0.39 2.90 15.44
N PHE A 222 0.29 1.77 15.28
CA PHE A 222 0.38 0.72 16.30
C PHE A 222 1.53 0.91 17.30
N SER A 223 2.23 2.04 17.29
CA SER A 223 3.39 2.30 18.15
C SER A 223 3.07 2.20 19.65
N GLY A 224 1.85 2.56 20.07
CA GLY A 224 1.38 2.41 21.45
C GLY A 224 1.23 0.95 21.90
N ARG A 225 1.11 0.01 20.96
CA ARG A 225 1.04 -1.44 21.22
C ARG A 225 2.39 -2.14 21.00
N ALA A 226 3.45 -1.44 20.62
CA ALA A 226 4.75 -2.05 20.39
C ALA A 226 5.47 -2.41 21.71
N ARG A 227 6.11 -3.58 21.75
CA ARG A 227 6.93 -4.02 22.89
C ARG A 227 8.17 -3.15 23.07
N LYS A 228 8.76 -2.69 21.97
CA LYS A 228 9.85 -1.71 21.94
C LYS A 228 9.53 -0.65 20.88
N ARG A 229 9.49 0.63 21.28
CA ARG A 229 9.23 1.73 20.32
C ARG A 229 10.32 1.88 19.26
N SER A 230 11.55 1.47 19.55
CA SER A 230 12.65 1.42 18.55
C SER A 230 12.38 0.45 17.41
N ASP A 231 11.54 -0.56 17.63
CA ASP A 231 11.24 -1.59 16.64
C ASP A 231 10.22 -1.11 15.61
N VAL A 232 9.47 -0.04 15.92
CA VAL A 232 8.52 0.59 14.99
C VAL A 232 9.24 1.06 13.73
N GLY A 233 10.29 1.87 13.87
CA GLY A 233 11.05 2.37 12.72
C GLY A 233 11.81 1.28 11.97
N LYS A 234 12.35 0.29 12.69
CA LYS A 234 12.99 -0.87 12.05
C LYS A 234 11.98 -1.68 11.23
N ALA A 235 10.77 -1.90 11.76
CA ALA A 235 9.70 -2.60 11.05
C ALA A 235 9.18 -1.84 9.83
N THR A 236 9.24 -0.51 9.84
CA THR A 236 8.86 0.31 8.69
C THR A 236 9.90 0.27 7.56
N VAL A 237 11.18 0.08 7.89
CA VAL A 237 12.29 0.05 6.92
C VAL A 237 12.53 -1.35 6.35
N LEU A 238 12.33 -2.40 7.16
CA LEU A 238 12.47 -3.81 6.78
C LEU A 238 11.28 -4.30 5.96
#